data_AF-A0AAW8STT1-F1
#
_entry.id   AF-A0AAW8STT1-F1
#
_cell.length_a   1.000
_cell.length_b   1.000
_cell.length_c   1.000
_cell.angle_alpha   90.00
_cell.angle_beta   90.00
_cell.angle_gamma   90.00
#
_symmetry.space_group_name_H-M   'P 1'
#
loop_
_entity.id
_entity.type
_entity.pdbx_description
1 polymer ?
#
loop_
_entity_poly.entity_id
_entity_poly.type
_entity_poly.pdbx_seq_one_letter_code
_entity_poly.pdbx_strand_id
1 'polypeptide(L)' 'MEENIDIIIFLKSGQTLRFQQIKGFTEEEEGYIGFIYQGVATGKERVGVFYLDNIAGYAIDSKGVEEE' A
#
# COMPACT_ATOMS: atom_id res chain seq x y z
N MET A 1 -9.47 17.23 4.66
CA MET A 1 -9.22 16.75 3.29
C MET A 1 -8.86 15.29 3.43
N GLU A 2 -9.54 14.38 2.74
CA GLU A 2 -9.16 12.97 2.74
C GLU A 2 -7.90 12.82 1.90
N GLU A 3 -6.79 12.50 2.56
CA GLU A 3 -5.54 12.14 1.90
C GLU A 3 -5.79 10.83 1.16
N ASN A 4 -5.81 10.88 -0.17
CA ASN A 4 -5.89 9.69 -1.00
C ASN A 4 -4.48 9.18 -1.19
N ILE A 5 -4.15 8.14 -0.42
CA ILE A 5 -2.89 7.42 -0.51
C ILE A 5 -3.15 6.18 -1.37
N ASP A 6 -2.45 6.07 -2.49
CA ASP A 6 -2.38 4.86 -3.30
C ASP A 6 -1.05 4.16 -3.04
N ILE A 7 -1.02 2.83 -3.08
CA ILE A 7 0.21 2.05 -2.98
C ILE A 7 0.30 1.03 -4.11
N ILE A 8 1.49 0.89 -4.67
CA ILE A 8 1.84 -0.12 -5.66
C ILE A 8 2.86 -1.06 -5.01
N ILE A 9 2.56 -2.35 -5.03
CA ILE A 9 3.46 -3.42 -4.57
C ILE A 9 4.06 -4.10 -5.79
N PHE A 10 5.38 -4.14 -5.88
CA PHE A 10 6.11 -4.88 -6.90
C PHE A 10 6.45 -6.26 -6.34
N LEU A 11 5.93 -7.32 -6.96
CA LEU A 11 6.23 -8.69 -6.56
C LEU A 11 7.51 -9.19 -7.23
N LYS A 12 8.25 -10.08 -6.56
CA LYS A 12 9.45 -10.72 -7.12
C LYS A 12 9.18 -11.54 -8.40
N SER A 13 7.92 -11.94 -8.62
CA SER A 13 7.46 -12.59 -9.84
C SER A 13 7.37 -11.64 -11.05
N GLY A 14 7.56 -10.33 -10.87
CA GLY A 14 7.37 -9.31 -11.89
C GLY A 14 5.93 -8.81 -12.03
N GLN A 15 5.00 -9.33 -11.22
CA GLN A 15 3.63 -8.84 -11.13
C GLN A 15 3.54 -7.60 -10.25
N THR A 16 2.54 -6.76 -10.49
CA THR A 16 2.26 -5.57 -9.69
C THR A 16 0.85 -5.63 -9.10
N LEU A 17 0.72 -5.20 -7.85
CA LEU A 17 -0.56 -5.03 -7.17
C LEU A 17 -0.75 -3.55 -6.87
N ARG A 18 -1.92 -3.01 -7.21
CA ARG A 18 -2.28 -1.62 -6.88
C ARG A 18 -3.42 -1.62 -5.88
N PHE A 19 -3.25 -0.88 -4.80
CA PHE A 19 -4.29 -0.60 -3.82
C PHE A 19 -4.52 0.90 -3.80
N GLN A 20 -5.79 1.28 -3.83
CA GLN A 20 -6.19 2.68 -3.90
C GLN A 20 -6.89 3.10 -2.62
N GLN A 21 -6.75 4.38 -2.28
CA GLN A 21 -7.40 4.98 -1.10
C GLN A 21 -7.13 4.20 0.18
N ILE A 22 -5.86 3.79 0.37
CA ILE A 22 -5.45 3.05 1.55
C ILE A 22 -5.41 3.96 2.78
N LYS A 23 -5.60 3.37 3.95
CA LYS A 23 -5.61 4.07 5.24
C LYS A 23 -4.64 3.41 6.22
N GLY A 24 -4.09 4.21 7.12
CA GLY A 24 -3.23 3.71 8.21
C GLY A 24 -2.02 2.95 7.66
N PHE A 25 -1.34 3.52 6.66
CA PHE A 25 -0.08 2.97 6.19
C PHE A 25 0.94 2.99 7.33
N THR A 26 1.55 1.85 7.60
CA THR A 26 2.67 1.70 8.53
C THR A 26 3.80 0.97 7.83
N GLU A 27 5.01 1.49 7.98
CA GLU A 27 6.25 0.74 7.72
C GLU A 27 6.86 0.43 9.08
N GLU A 28 6.99 -0.86 9.37
CA GLU A 28 7.48 -1.34 10.65
C GLU A 28 8.94 -1.76 10.53
N GLU A 29 9.74 -1.46 11.56
CA GLU A 29 11.17 -1.79 11.59
C GLU A 29 11.43 -3.31 11.46
N GLU A 30 10.41 -4.13 11.75
CA GLU A 30 10.41 -5.59 11.57
C GLU A 30 10.33 -6.05 10.10
N GLY A 31 10.41 -5.12 9.14
CA GLY A 31 10.56 -5.44 7.72
C GLY A 31 9.24 -5.79 7.04
N TYR A 32 8.14 -5.14 7.43
CA TYR A 32 6.86 -5.26 6.72
C TYR A 32 6.15 -3.91 6.60
N ILE A 33 5.25 -3.85 5.63
CA ILE A 33 4.31 -2.75 5.46
C ILE A 33 2.88 -3.24 5.71
N GLY A 34 2.09 -2.40 6.38
CA GLY A 34 0.69 -2.64 6.71
C GLY A 34 -0.20 -1.50 6.24
N PHE A 35 -1.41 -1.82 5.75
CA PHE A 35 -2.42 -0.80 5.42
C PHE A 35 -3.82 -1.40 5.35
N ILE A 36 -4.84 -0.55 5.48
CA ILE A 36 -6.25 -0.91 5.28
C ILE A 36 -6.66 -0.47 3.88
N TYR A 37 -7.35 -1.34 3.14
CA TYR A 37 -7.90 -1.04 1.82
C TYR A 37 -9.35 -1.53 1.70
N GLN A 38 -10.12 -0.91 0.80
CA GLN A 38 -11.46 -1.39 0.46
C GLN A 38 -11.39 -2.40 -0.69
N GLY A 39 -11.89 -3.61 -0.48
CA GLY A 39 -11.91 -4.63 -1.52
C GLY A 39 -12.91 -4.27 -2.62
N VAL A 40 -12.41 -3.90 -3.81
CA VAL A 40 -13.20 -3.40 -4.96
C VAL A 40 -14.45 -4.26 -5.26
N ALA A 41 -14.32 -5.58 -5.23
CA ALA A 41 -15.43 -6.50 -5.54
C ALA A 41 -16.44 -6.70 -4.39
N THR A 42 -16.05 -6.40 -3.16
CA THR A 42 -16.85 -6.74 -1.96
C THR A 42 -17.33 -5.53 -1.17
N GLY A 43 -16.74 -4.35 -1.41
CA GLY A 43 -16.97 -3.14 -0.62
C GLY A 43 -16.48 -3.22 0.82
N LYS A 44 -15.91 -4.36 1.26
CA LYS A 44 -15.45 -4.59 2.63
C LYS A 44 -14.02 -4.12 2.82
N GLU A 45 -13.76 -3.50 3.97
CA GLU A 45 -12.41 -3.18 4.40
C GLU A 45 -11.63 -4.44 4.71
N ARG A 46 -10.35 -4.42 4.34
CA ARG A 46 -9.40 -5.52 4.53
C ARG A 46 -8.04 -4.93 4.91
N VAL A 47 -7.25 -5.74 5.61
CA VAL A 47 -5.87 -5.41 5.93
C VAL A 47 -4.95 -6.06 4.90
N GLY A 48 -4.06 -5.27 4.32
CA GLY A 48 -2.92 -5.72 3.54
C GLY A 48 -1.68 -5.72 4.41
N VAL A 49 -0.96 -6.84 4.45
CA VAL A 49 0.34 -6.96 5.13
C VAL A 49 1.31 -7.59 4.14
N PHE A 50 2.44 -6.92 3.90
CA PHE A 50 3.48 -7.37 2.99
C PHE A 50 4.83 -7.31 3.67
N TYR A 51 5.48 -8.46 3.82
CA TYR A 51 6.89 -8.52 4.25
C TYR A 51 7.79 -8.02 3.13
N LEU A 52 8.70 -7.11 3.45
CA LEU A 52 9.65 -6.51 2.50
C LEU A 52 10.54 -7.59 1.84
N ASP A 53 10.91 -8.62 2.58
CA ASP A 53 11.64 -9.78 2.06
C ASP A 53 10.88 -10.59 1.00
N ASN A 54 9.56 -10.47 0.92
CA ASN A 54 8.71 -11.23 -0.01
C ASN A 54 8.30 -10.41 -1.25
N ILE A 55 8.58 -9.11 -1.26
CA ILE A 55 8.29 -8.22 -2.38
C ILE A 55 9.60 -7.73 -3.00
N ALA A 56 9.54 -7.24 -4.24
CA ALA A 56 10.67 -6.58 -4.88
C ALA A 56 10.79 -5.11 -4.44
N GLY A 57 9.68 -4.52 -3.98
CA GLY A 57 9.60 -3.17 -3.46
C GLY A 57 8.16 -2.68 -3.44
N TYR A 58 7.98 -1.42 -3.04
CA TYR A 58 6.70 -0.73 -3.10
C TYR A 58 6.90 0.74 -3.46
N ALA A 59 5.84 1.39 -3.91
CA ALA A 59 5.80 2.84 -4.14
C ALA A 59 4.48 3.40 -3.61
N ILE A 60 4.54 4.57 -2.98
CA ILE A 60 3.39 5.28 -2.44
C ILE A 60 3.14 6.51 -3.30
N ASP A 61 1.89 6.67 -3.75
CA ASP A 61 1.41 7.88 -4.40
C ASP A 61 0.43 8.56 -3.45
N SER A 62 0.97 9.46 -2.63
CA SER A 62 0.17 10.37 -1.82
C SER A 62 -0.15 11.59 -2.67
N LYS A 63 -1.40 11.75 -3.12
CA LYS A 63 -1.84 13.03 -3.66
C LYS A 63 -2.02 14.01 -2.50
N GLY A 64 -0.91 14.53 -2.01
CA GLY A 64 -0.82 15.47 -0.89
C GLY A 64 0.63 15.65 -0.46
N VAL A 65 1.19 16.80 -0.84
CA VAL A 65 2.54 17.32 -0.54
C VAL A 65 3.62 16.83 -1.51
N GLU A 66 3.82 17.66 -2.54
CA GLU A 66 5.08 17.82 -3.25
C GLU A 66 6.20 18.00 -2.20
N GLU A 67 7.23 17.17 -2.22
CA GLU A 67 8.47 17.44 -1.49
C GLU A 67 9.13 18.68 -2.12
N GLU A 68 9.18 19.80 -1.37
CA GLU A 68 10.01 20.99 -1.67
C GLU A 68 11.51 20.70 -1.56
#